data_AF-A0A533YAM4-F1
#
_entry.id   AF-A0A533YAM4-F1
#
_cell.length_a   1.000
_cell.length_b   1.000
_cell.length_c   1.000
_cell.angle_alpha   90.00
_cell.angle_beta   90.00
_cell.angle_gamma   90.00
#
_symmetry.space_group_name_H-M   'P 1'
#
loop_
_entity.id
_entity.type
_entity.pdbx_description
1 polymer ?
#
loop_
_entity_poly.entity_id
_entity_poly.type
_entity_poly.pdbx_seq_one_letter_code
_entity_poly.pdbx_strand_id
1 'polypeptide(L)'
;MSLTIEQETDDITLAETAPVIEGNGVPDDAAKDAAVKAVNSQTEAIDARELKAILEAVLFVSPEPVPIARLMSILGTVSKAEVVQALGILTHDLDQDGRGIQLVQVAGGYRLVTKQEYGPWLKRM
;
A
#
# COMPACT_ATOMS: atom_id res chain seq x y z
N MET A 1 -69.88 2.29 5.76
CA MET A 1 -70.18 0.88 6.06
C MET A 1 -69.28 0.03 5.20
N SER A 2 -68.73 -1.03 5.80
CA SER A 2 -68.04 -2.16 5.16
C SER A 2 -66.57 -1.93 4.80
N LEU A 3 -65.63 -2.86 5.03
CA LEU A 3 -65.58 -4.10 5.81
C LEU A 3 -64.08 -4.48 5.89
N THR A 4 -63.64 -5.09 7.00
CA THR A 4 -62.34 -5.76 7.15
C THR A 4 -62.30 -7.07 6.36
N ILE A 5 -61.17 -7.39 5.73
CA ILE A 5 -60.74 -8.74 5.27
C ILE A 5 -59.20 -8.73 5.42
N GLU A 6 -58.60 -9.32 6.46
CA GLU A 6 -58.25 -10.74 6.70
C GLU A 6 -57.20 -11.33 5.72
N GLN A 7 -56.31 -12.12 6.33
CA GLN A 7 -54.98 -12.52 5.88
C GLN A 7 -55.01 -13.69 4.89
N GLU A 8 -53.95 -13.87 4.09
CA GLU A 8 -53.59 -15.19 3.58
C GLU A 8 -52.07 -15.32 3.39
N THR A 9 -51.52 -16.36 4.03
CA THR A 9 -50.17 -16.89 3.88
C THR A 9 -50.11 -17.75 2.63
N ASP A 10 -49.05 -17.64 1.84
CA ASP A 10 -48.69 -18.71 0.92
C ASP A 10 -47.21 -19.09 1.06
N ASP A 11 -47.06 -20.41 1.18
CA ASP A 11 -45.87 -21.24 1.25
C ASP A 11 -45.16 -21.25 -0.13
N ILE A 12 -44.31 -22.25 -0.42
CA ILE A 12 -43.75 -22.65 -1.73
C ILE A 12 -42.74 -21.67 -2.40
N THR A 13 -41.51 -22.03 -2.80
CA THR A 13 -40.87 -23.32 -3.12
C THR A 13 -39.35 -23.12 -3.28
N LEU A 14 -38.58 -24.17 -2.95
CA LEU A 14 -37.20 -24.38 -3.38
C LEU A 14 -37.15 -24.59 -4.89
N ALA A 15 -36.32 -23.82 -5.61
CA ALA A 15 -35.87 -24.17 -6.96
C ALA A 15 -34.44 -23.68 -7.19
N GLU A 16 -33.52 -24.63 -7.12
CA GLU A 16 -32.18 -24.56 -7.71
C GLU A 16 -32.30 -24.66 -9.23
N THR A 17 -31.62 -23.80 -9.99
CA THR A 17 -30.70 -24.12 -11.11
C THR A 17 -30.45 -22.89 -11.99
N ALA A 18 -29.17 -22.69 -12.33
CA ALA A 18 -28.65 -21.64 -13.18
C ALA A 18 -29.15 -21.74 -14.64
N PRO A 19 -28.97 -20.67 -15.42
CA PRO A 19 -28.04 -20.84 -16.54
C PRO A 19 -27.05 -19.68 -16.71
N VAL A 20 -25.85 -20.11 -17.08
CA VAL A 20 -24.82 -19.41 -17.83
C VAL A 20 -25.38 -18.60 -19.01
N ILE A 21 -24.93 -17.35 -19.18
CA ILE A 21 -24.12 -16.84 -20.31
C ILE A 21 -24.22 -15.30 -20.43
N GLU A 22 -23.11 -14.60 -20.22
CA GLU A 22 -22.75 -13.52 -21.12
C GLU A 22 -21.22 -13.45 -21.19
N GLY A 23 -20.72 -13.82 -22.37
CA GLY A 23 -19.31 -13.72 -22.73
C GLY A 23 -19.03 -12.42 -23.48
N ASN A 24 -17.72 -12.17 -23.60
CA ASN A 24 -17.02 -11.11 -24.31
C ASN A 24 -17.01 -9.71 -23.66
N GLY A 25 -15.85 -9.15 -23.30
CA GLY A 25 -14.51 -9.68 -23.43
C GLY A 25 -13.41 -8.64 -23.17
N VAL A 26 -12.28 -9.20 -22.76
CA VAL A 26 -10.88 -8.75 -22.96
C VAL A 26 -10.43 -7.47 -22.22
N PRO A 27 -9.12 -7.33 -21.97
CA PRO A 27 -8.47 -7.81 -20.75
C PRO A 27 -7.74 -6.67 -20.02
N ASP A 28 -7.69 -6.67 -18.69
CA ASP A 28 -6.60 -5.96 -18.01
C ASP A 28 -5.64 -7.02 -17.48
N ASP A 29 -4.77 -7.39 -18.41
CA ASP A 29 -3.58 -8.18 -18.21
C ASP A 29 -2.57 -7.40 -17.35
N ALA A 30 -1.75 -8.16 -16.64
CA ALA A 30 -0.46 -7.74 -16.12
C ALA A 30 -0.39 -6.75 -14.92
N ALA A 31 -0.47 -7.33 -13.73
CA ALA A 31 0.55 -7.05 -12.70
C ALA A 31 0.86 -8.30 -11.85
N LYS A 32 0.89 -9.47 -12.47
CA LYS A 32 1.51 -10.68 -11.93
C LYS A 32 2.80 -10.97 -12.69
N ASP A 33 3.80 -10.14 -12.51
CA ASP A 33 5.21 -10.49 -12.75
C ASP A 33 6.09 -9.34 -12.24
N ALA A 34 6.66 -9.52 -11.05
CA ALA A 34 7.75 -8.68 -10.53
C ALA A 34 8.52 -9.34 -9.38
N ALA A 35 8.09 -10.53 -8.91
CA ALA A 35 8.93 -11.35 -8.07
C ALA A 35 9.94 -12.06 -8.99
N VAL A 36 11.23 -11.96 -8.66
CA VAL A 36 12.35 -12.69 -9.27
C VAL A 36 12.97 -12.10 -10.56
N LYS A 37 13.37 -10.83 -10.54
CA LYS A 37 14.49 -10.34 -11.38
C LYS A 37 15.18 -9.15 -10.72
N ALA A 38 16.28 -9.40 -10.00
CA ALA A 38 17.41 -8.46 -9.80
C ALA A 38 18.28 -8.91 -8.60
N VAL A 39 18.94 -10.06 -8.74
CA VAL A 39 20.27 -10.20 -8.16
C VAL A 39 21.21 -9.77 -9.28
N ASN A 40 21.90 -8.64 -9.11
CA ASN A 40 22.90 -8.05 -10.02
C ASN A 40 22.41 -7.33 -11.31
N SER A 41 22.06 -6.03 -11.19
CA SER A 41 22.12 -5.04 -12.27
C SER A 41 22.58 -3.69 -11.72
N GLN A 42 23.89 -3.48 -11.57
CA GLN A 42 24.41 -2.13 -11.32
C GLN A 42 24.37 -1.37 -12.66
N THR A 43 23.60 -0.27 -12.71
CA THR A 43 23.44 0.71 -13.81
C THR A 43 22.23 0.54 -14.73
N GLU A 44 21.04 0.29 -14.17
CA GLU A 44 19.78 0.63 -14.84
C GLU A 44 19.17 1.85 -14.12
N ALA A 45 18.55 2.75 -14.88
CA ALA A 45 17.92 3.95 -14.33
C ALA A 45 16.86 3.52 -13.30
N ILE A 46 16.97 4.02 -12.07
CA ILE A 46 16.06 3.63 -10.99
C ILE A 46 14.70 4.25 -11.30
N ASP A 47 13.70 3.41 -11.59
CA ASP A 47 12.34 3.86 -11.80
C ASP A 47 11.72 4.37 -10.49
N ALA A 48 10.74 5.27 -10.56
CA ALA A 48 10.16 5.92 -9.38
C ALA A 48 9.58 4.92 -8.34
N ARG A 49 9.02 3.80 -8.80
CA ARG A 49 8.52 2.73 -7.93
C ARG A 49 9.66 2.02 -7.19
N GLU A 50 10.73 1.73 -7.89
CA GLU A 50 11.92 1.08 -7.33
C GLU A 50 12.64 2.01 -6.35
N LEU A 51 12.79 3.30 -6.71
CA LEU A 51 13.35 4.32 -5.83
C LEU A 51 12.60 4.37 -4.50
N LYS A 52 11.26 4.38 -4.55
CA LYS A 52 10.43 4.37 -3.33
C LYS A 52 10.69 3.11 -2.50
N ALA A 53 10.74 1.94 -3.11
CA ALA A 53 10.98 0.67 -2.42
C ALA A 53 12.37 0.63 -1.76
N ILE A 54 13.41 1.13 -2.45
CA ILE A 54 14.76 1.24 -1.90
C ILE A 54 14.77 2.18 -0.70
N LEU A 55 14.14 3.36 -0.82
CA LEU A 55 14.04 4.33 0.27
C LEU A 55 13.32 3.74 1.50
N GLU A 56 12.21 3.03 1.29
CA GLU A 56 11.49 2.34 2.35
C GLU A 56 12.38 1.30 3.05
N ALA A 57 13.09 0.47 2.29
CA ALA A 57 13.99 -0.54 2.84
C ALA A 57 15.15 0.08 3.65
N VAL A 58 15.76 1.15 3.14
CA VAL A 58 16.83 1.88 3.83
C VAL A 58 16.32 2.49 5.13
N LEU A 59 15.13 3.11 5.12
CA LEU A 59 14.53 3.71 6.30
C LEU A 59 14.06 2.67 7.33
N PHE A 60 13.67 1.49 6.87
CA PHE A 60 13.22 0.38 7.72
C PHE A 60 14.37 -0.22 8.54
N VAL A 61 15.54 -0.42 7.92
CA VAL A 61 16.72 -0.93 8.64
C VAL A 61 17.42 0.15 9.49
N SER A 62 17.10 1.43 9.28
CA SER A 62 17.75 2.54 9.96
C SER A 62 17.09 2.87 11.31
N PRO A 63 17.79 2.66 12.44
CA PRO A 63 17.25 3.00 13.76
C PRO A 63 17.28 4.51 14.05
N GLU A 64 18.10 5.27 13.33
CA GLU A 64 18.27 6.71 13.49
C GLU A 64 17.69 7.50 12.31
N PRO A 65 17.32 8.78 12.49
CA PRO A 65 16.88 9.63 11.38
C PRO A 65 17.93 9.72 10.27
N VAL A 66 17.54 9.36 9.05
CA VAL A 66 18.43 9.35 7.88
C VAL A 66 18.32 10.69 7.14
N PRO A 67 19.40 11.48 7.06
CA PRO A 67 19.38 12.74 6.32
C PRO A 67 19.30 12.48 4.81
N ILE A 68 18.69 13.41 4.07
CA ILE A 68 18.56 13.32 2.59
C ILE A 68 19.93 13.13 1.94
N ALA A 69 20.98 13.80 2.44
CA ALA A 69 22.33 13.66 1.93
C ALA A 69 22.85 12.20 2.00
N ARG A 70 22.49 11.45 3.05
CA ARG A 70 22.85 10.04 3.18
C ARG A 70 22.06 9.16 2.23
N LEU A 71 20.76 9.42 2.06
CA LEU A 71 19.92 8.72 1.08
C LEU A 71 20.48 8.90 -0.34
N MET A 72 20.81 10.14 -0.72
CA MET A 72 21.44 10.44 -2.02
C MET A 72 22.79 9.75 -2.18
N SER A 73 23.61 9.68 -1.13
CA SER A 73 24.90 8.98 -1.17
C SER A 73 24.76 7.47 -1.38
N ILE A 74 23.67 6.86 -0.91
CA ILE A 74 23.41 5.42 -1.10
C ILE A 74 22.90 5.17 -2.52
N LEU A 75 22.03 6.04 -3.02
CA LEU A 75 21.40 5.91 -4.34
C LEU A 75 22.32 6.31 -5.50
N GLY A 76 23.27 7.23 -5.27
CA GLY A 76 24.33 7.63 -6.20
C GLY A 76 23.89 8.49 -7.38
N THR A 77 22.91 8.02 -8.16
CA THR A 77 22.50 8.61 -9.45
C THR A 77 21.25 9.48 -9.36
N VAL A 78 20.61 9.55 -8.20
CA VAL A 78 19.29 10.18 -8.01
C VAL A 78 19.43 11.62 -7.51
N SER A 79 18.65 12.54 -8.07
CA SER A 79 18.63 13.94 -7.65
C SER A 79 17.92 14.14 -6.32
N LYS A 80 18.24 15.25 -5.64
CA LYS A 80 17.56 15.63 -4.39
C LYS A 80 16.04 15.75 -4.58
N ALA A 81 15.60 16.27 -5.73
CA ALA A 81 14.18 16.47 -6.02
C ALA A 81 13.43 15.14 -6.12
N GLU A 82 14.01 14.15 -6.81
CA GLU A 82 13.44 12.81 -6.93
C GLU A 82 13.35 12.11 -5.57
N VAL A 83 14.39 12.22 -4.73
CA VAL A 83 14.35 11.67 -3.37
C VAL A 83 13.23 12.31 -2.54
N VAL A 84 13.12 13.64 -2.56
CA VAL A 84 12.06 14.35 -1.81
C VAL A 84 10.67 13.98 -2.33
N GLN A 85 10.50 13.88 -3.65
CA GLN A 85 9.25 13.46 -4.26
C GLN A 85 8.88 12.03 -3.85
N ALA A 86 9.82 11.10 -3.94
CA ALA A 86 9.60 9.70 -3.55
C ALA A 86 9.31 9.57 -2.05
N LEU A 87 9.96 10.34 -1.18
CA LEU A 87 9.65 10.40 0.24
C LEU A 87 8.26 10.98 0.51
N GLY A 88 7.82 11.97 -0.27
CA GLY A 88 6.47 12.52 -0.18
C GLY A 88 5.40 11.48 -0.54
N ILE A 89 5.61 10.75 -1.64
CA ILE A 89 4.74 9.64 -2.05
C ILE A 89 4.73 8.54 -0.98
N LEU A 90 5.91 8.16 -0.47
CA LEU A 90 6.02 7.16 0.59
C LEU A 90 5.30 7.61 1.87
N THR A 91 5.39 8.88 2.23
CA THR A 91 4.66 9.45 3.37
C THR A 91 3.16 9.28 3.16
N HIS A 92 2.64 9.66 1.99
CA HIS A 92 1.22 9.53 1.66
C HIS A 92 0.74 8.07 1.69
N ASP A 93 1.53 7.14 1.18
CA ASP A 93 1.21 5.71 1.13
C ASP A 93 1.19 5.07 2.52
N LEU A 94 2.08 5.51 3.42
CA LEU A 94 2.17 5.03 4.80
C LEU A 94 1.13 5.71 5.71
N ASP A 95 0.66 6.90 5.36
CA ASP A 95 -0.35 7.59 6.14
C ASP A 95 -1.76 7.02 5.94
N GLN A 96 -1.98 6.24 4.88
CA GLN A 96 -3.27 5.58 4.60
C GLN A 96 -3.80 4.75 5.78
N ASP A 97 -5.12 4.59 5.81
CA ASP A 97 -5.81 3.76 6.78
C ASP A 97 -5.33 2.30 6.72
N GLY A 98 -5.21 1.67 7.90
CA GLY A 98 -4.73 0.30 8.04
C GLY A 98 -3.20 0.14 8.05
N ARG A 99 -2.42 1.22 7.92
CA ARG A 99 -0.96 1.19 8.09
C ARG A 99 -0.57 1.50 9.54
N GLY A 100 0.25 0.62 10.13
CA GLY A 100 0.71 0.73 11.52
C GLY A 100 1.90 1.67 11.75
N ILE A 101 2.54 2.10 10.67
CA ILE A 101 3.75 2.92 10.67
C ILE A 101 3.54 4.16 9.84
N GLN A 102 4.34 5.19 10.11
CA GLN A 102 4.35 6.45 9.40
C GLN A 102 5.79 6.93 9.20
N LEU A 103 6.01 7.72 8.16
CA LEU A 103 7.28 8.38 7.93
C LEU A 103 7.25 9.77 8.57
N VAL A 104 8.23 10.07 9.43
CA VAL A 104 8.36 11.38 10.07
C VAL A 104 9.72 12.01 9.77
N GLN A 105 9.74 13.34 9.72
CA GLN A 105 10.98 14.11 9.60
C GLN A 105 11.40 14.63 10.99
N VAL A 106 12.59 14.22 11.46
CA VAL A 106 13.13 14.58 12.78
C VAL A 106 14.60 14.98 12.63
N ALA A 107 15.01 16.07 13.27
CA ALA A 107 16.39 16.56 13.27
C ALA A 107 17.03 16.71 11.87
N GLY A 108 16.23 17.02 10.85
CA GLY A 108 16.69 17.16 9.47
C GLY A 108 16.87 15.84 8.70
N GLY A 109 16.44 14.71 9.26
CA GLY A 109 16.39 13.40 8.61
C GLY A 109 14.98 12.79 8.62
N TYR A 110 14.84 11.66 7.95
CA TYR A 110 13.60 10.89 7.86
C TYR A 110 13.73 9.57 8.62
N ARG A 111 12.65 9.14 9.27
CA ARG A 111 12.61 7.87 10.00
C ARG A 111 11.20 7.28 9.98
N LEU A 112 11.12 5.95 9.92
CA LEU A 112 9.88 5.23 10.17
C LEU A 112 9.61 5.11 11.68
N VAL A 113 8.40 5.46 12.07
CA VAL A 113 7.90 5.34 13.45
C VAL A 113 6.53 4.67 13.44
N THR A 114 6.14 4.06 14.56
CA THR A 114 4.79 3.51 14.71
C THR A 114 3.77 4.61 14.95
N LYS A 115 2.54 4.44 14.43
CA LYS A 115 1.45 5.37 14.73
C LYS A 115 1.09 5.27 16.21
N GLN A 116 0.82 6.41 16.83
CA GLN A 116 0.51 6.53 18.27
C GLN A 116 -0.70 5.69 18.67
N GLU A 117 -1.63 5.49 17.73
CA GLU A 117 -2.83 4.65 17.87
C GLU A 117 -2.50 3.23 18.34
N TYR A 118 -1.37 2.66 17.90
CA TYR A 118 -0.94 1.31 18.26
C TYR A 118 -0.14 1.24 19.58
N GLY A 119 0.13 2.39 20.20
CA GLY A 119 0.90 2.50 21.44
C GLY A 119 0.46 1.55 22.57
N PRO A 120 -0.85 1.33 22.84
CA PRO A 120 -1.30 0.40 23.86
C PRO A 120 -0.83 -1.04 23.66
N TRP A 121 -0.65 -1.49 22.41
CA TRP A 121 -0.16 -2.83 22.09
C TRP A 121 1.36 -2.90 22.17
N LEU A 122 2.07 -1.87 21.70
CA LEU A 122 3.53 -1.78 21.78
C LEU A 122 4.06 -1.82 23.22
N LYS A 123 3.28 -1.33 24.21
CA LYS A 123 3.68 -1.38 25.63
C LYS A 123 3.69 -2.80 26.22
N ARG A 124 3.19 -3.80 25.51
CA ARG A 124 3.05 -5.18 25.99
C ARG A 124 4.13 -6.13 25.45
N MET A 125 4.98 -5.66 24.55
CA MET A 125 6.14 -6.41 24.03
C MET A 125 7.34 -6.27 24.96
#